data_AF-A0A7C5KZL7-F1
#
_entry.id   AF-A0A7C5KZL7-F1
#
_cell.length_a   1.000
_cell.length_b   1.000
_cell.length_c   1.000
_cell.angle_alpha   90.00
_cell.angle_beta   90.00
_cell.angle_gamma   90.00
#
_symmetry.space_group_name_H-M   'P 1'
#
loop_
_entity.id
_entity.type
_entity.pdbx_description
1 polymer ?
#
loop_
_entity_poly.entity_id
_entity_poly.type
_entity_poly.pdbx_seq_one_letter_code
_entity_poly.pdbx_strand_id
1 'polypeptide(L)' 'MFNLNEKLFLLILLIVAMTACSKQAWYQSAISSRQKECRDGPVSEYDRCMETTEKTYSEYEKDRKKLSK' A
#
# COMPACT_ATOMS: atom_id res chain seq x y z
N MET A 1 -23.40 -32.82 5.08
CA MET A 1 -24.06 -31.55 5.47
C MET A 1 -23.05 -30.75 6.27
N PHE A 2 -22.55 -29.64 5.74
CA PHE A 2 -21.61 -28.77 6.45
C PHE A 2 -22.32 -28.08 7.61
N ASN A 3 -21.82 -28.29 8.84
CA ASN A 3 -22.41 -27.74 10.06
C ASN A 3 -22.32 -26.20 10.06
N LEU A 4 -23.29 -25.51 10.68
CA LEU A 4 -23.34 -24.04 10.73
C LEU A 4 -22.07 -23.44 11.38
N ASN A 5 -21.50 -24.13 12.37
CA ASN A 5 -20.22 -23.77 13.00
C ASN A 5 -19.02 -23.88 12.05
N GLU A 6 -19.02 -24.88 11.18
CA GLU A 6 -17.95 -25.11 10.20
C GLU A 6 -17.96 -24.01 9.13
N LYS A 7 -19.15 -23.62 8.65
CA LYS A 7 -19.33 -22.49 7.72
C LYS A 7 -18.91 -21.16 8.35
N LEU A 8 -19.24 -20.94 9.62
CA LEU A 8 -18.84 -19.75 10.36
C LEU A 8 -17.31 -19.67 10.51
N PHE A 9 -16.67 -20.80 10.81
CA PHE A 9 -15.21 -20.88 10.91
C PHE A 9 -14.52 -20.55 9.58
N LEU A 10 -15.03 -21.09 8.46
CA LEU A 10 -14.54 -20.78 7.13
C LEU A 10 -14.74 -19.30 6.74
N LEU A 11 -15.86 -18.70 7.14
CA LEU A 11 -16.12 -17.26 6.96
C LEU A 11 -15.12 -16.40 7.73
N ILE A 12 -14.83 -16.76 8.98
CA ILE A 12 -13.86 -16.03 9.81
C ILE A 12 -12.45 -16.12 9.19
N LEU A 13 -12.05 -17.31 8.74
CA LEU A 13 -10.76 -17.50 8.05
C LEU A 13 -10.66 -16.67 6.77
N LEU A 14 -11.74 -16.58 5.99
CA LEU A 14 -11.79 -15.75 4.78
C LEU A 14 -11.60 -14.26 5.12
N ILE A 15 -12.27 -13.76 6.17
CA ILE A 15 -12.15 -12.36 6.61
C ILE A 15 -10.73 -12.05 7.10
N VAL A 16 -10.12 -12.95 7.87
CA VAL A 16 -8.74 -12.78 8.35
C VAL A 16 -7.75 -12.78 7.18
N ALA A 17 -7.94 -13.65 6.18
CA ALA A 17 -7.11 -13.68 4.98
C ALA A 17 -7.17 -12.36 4.18
N MET A 18 -8.31 -11.66 4.18
CA MET A 18 -8.44 -10.35 3.51
C MET A 18 -7.66 -9.23 4.22
N THR A 19 -7.36 -9.37 5.51
CA THR A 19 -6.55 -8.38 6.25
C THR A 19 -5.05 -8.51 6.01
N ALA A 20 -4.61 -9.55 5.28
CA ALA A 20 -3.20 -9.78 4.97
C ALA A 20 -2.62 -8.85 3.88
N CYS A 21 -3.39 -7.86 3.40
CA CYS A 21 -2.86 -6.79 2.55
C CYS A 21 -1.72 -6.07 3.28
N SER A 22 -0.48 -6.36 2.88
CA SER A 22 0.70 -5.74 3.47
C SER A 22 0.69 -4.24 3.22
N LYS A 23 0.97 -3.45 4.25
CA LYS A 23 1.16 -1.99 4.15
C LYS A 23 2.22 -1.62 3.09
N GLN A 24 3.21 -2.49 2.91
CA GLN A 24 4.24 -2.35 1.88
C GLN A 24 3.65 -2.51 0.48
N ALA A 25 2.77 -3.48 0.26
CA ALA A 25 2.12 -3.68 -1.05
C ALA A 25 1.25 -2.47 -1.42
N TRP A 26 0.50 -1.93 -0.45
CA TRP A 26 -0.29 -0.72 -0.67
C TRP A 26 0.59 0.50 -0.99
N TYR A 27 1.68 0.69 -0.26
CA TYR A 27 2.64 1.77 -0.51
C TYR A 27 3.28 1.66 -1.91
N GLN A 28 3.74 0.46 -2.30
CA GLN A 28 4.35 0.23 -3.61
C GLN A 28 3.37 0.55 -4.75
N SER A 29 2.11 0.13 -4.63
CA SER A 29 1.07 0.47 -5.61
C SER A 29 0.86 1.98 -5.72
N ALA A 30 0.85 2.70 -4.58
CA ALA A 30 0.72 4.15 -4.58
C ALA A 30 1.91 4.87 -5.24
N ILE A 31 3.14 4.41 -4.99
CA ILE A 31 4.35 4.95 -5.63
C ILE A 31 4.34 4.68 -7.14
N SER A 32 3.97 3.47 -7.56
CA SER A 32 3.86 3.11 -8.98
C SER A 32 2.85 4.00 -9.72
N SER A 33 1.70 4.29 -9.10
CA SER A 33 0.70 5.22 -9.65
C SER A 33 1.27 6.63 -9.81
N ARG A 34 1.93 7.15 -8.77
CA ARG A 34 2.56 8.49 -8.83
C ARG A 34 3.65 8.59 -9.90
N GLN A 35 4.48 7.56 -10.06
CA GLN A 35 5.48 7.53 -11.13
C GLN A 35 4.83 7.59 -12.52
N LYS A 36 3.66 6.96 -12.69
CA LYS A 36 2.90 7.07 -13.92
C LYS A 36 2.39 8.49 -14.13
N GLU A 37 1.79 9.09 -13.10
CA GLU A 37 1.35 10.50 -13.14
C GLU A 37 2.51 11.45 -13.48
N CYS A 38 3.70 11.24 -12.93
CA CYS A 38 4.88 12.04 -13.26
C CYS A 38 5.27 11.93 -14.74
N ARG A 39 5.18 10.72 -15.33
CA ARG A 39 5.46 10.48 -16.75
C ARG A 39 4.41 11.08 -17.68
N ASP A 40 3.15 11.08 -17.26
CA ASP A 40 2.02 11.60 -18.04
C ASP A 40 1.88 13.14 -17.90
N GLY A 41 2.57 13.74 -16.93
CA GLY A 41 2.57 15.18 -16.65
C GLY A 41 3.53 16.02 -17.50
N PRO A 42 3.65 17.34 -17.20
CA PRO A 42 4.54 18.23 -17.92
C PRO A 42 6.02 17.88 -17.71
N VAL A 43 6.80 17.86 -18.80
CA VAL A 43 8.25 17.56 -18.75
C VAL A 43 9.01 18.50 -17.81
N SER A 44 8.61 19.77 -17.72
CA SER A 44 9.22 20.75 -16.82
C SER A 44 9.13 20.41 -15.35
N GLU A 45 8.17 19.56 -14.96
CA GLU A 45 7.95 19.15 -13.57
C GLU A 45 8.35 17.71 -13.29
N TYR A 46 8.83 16.99 -14.32
CA TYR A 46 9.13 15.56 -14.25
C TYR A 46 10.11 15.23 -13.11
N ASP A 47 11.26 15.88 -13.09
CA ASP A 47 12.31 15.62 -12.10
C ASP A 47 11.83 15.88 -10.67
N ARG A 48 11.14 17.02 -10.48
CA ARG A 48 10.56 17.40 -9.19
C ARG A 48 9.48 16.41 -8.73
N CYS A 49 8.65 15.92 -9.65
CA CYS A 49 7.63 14.93 -9.34
C CYS A 49 8.26 13.59 -8.96
N MET A 50 9.25 13.13 -9.73
CA MET A 50 9.94 11.86 -9.53
C MET A 50 10.68 11.80 -8.19
N GLU A 51 11.27 12.90 -7.72
CA GLU A 51 11.93 13.00 -6.41
C GLU A 51 11.01 12.54 -5.26
N THR A 52 9.71 12.80 -5.35
CA THR A 52 8.73 12.39 -4.33
C THR A 52 8.47 10.88 -4.30
N THR A 53 8.88 10.16 -5.35
CA THR A 53 8.67 8.72 -5.53
C THR A 53 9.90 7.88 -5.16
N GLU A 54 11.05 8.49 -4.90
CA GLU A 54 12.33 7.80 -4.65
C GLU A 54 12.43 7.20 -3.25
N LYS A 55 11.60 7.66 -2.30
CA LYS A 55 11.63 7.15 -0.93
C LYS A 55 11.33 5.65 -0.89
N THR A 56 12.14 4.91 -0.14
CA THR A 56 11.86 3.50 0.15
C THR A 56 10.72 3.37 1.15
N TYR A 57 10.04 2.22 1.15
CA TYR A 57 8.99 1.94 2.14
C TYR A 57 9.50 2.05 3.58
N SER A 58 10.76 1.65 3.84
CA SER A 58 11.36 1.75 5.18
C SER A 58 11.52 3.20 5.64
N GLU A 59 11.94 4.09 4.75
CA GLU A 59 12.07 5.52 5.05
C GLU A 59 10.70 6.17 5.29
N TYR A 60 9.72 5.85 4.43
CA TYR A 60 8.34 6.27 4.62
C TYR A 60 7.80 5.83 5.99
N GLU A 61 8.04 4.58 6.39
CA GLU A 61 7.55 4.07 7.67
C GLU A 61 8.24 4.75 8.87
N LYS A 62 9.55 5.00 8.77
CA LYS A 62 10.30 5.75 9.79
C LYS A 62 9.81 7.18 9.93
N ASP A 63 9.61 7.90 8.82
CA ASP A 63 9.09 9.26 8.80
C ASP A 63 7.67 9.31 9.42
N ARG A 64 6.80 8.37 9.04
CA ARG A 64 5.46 8.21 9.63
C ARG A 64 5.49 8.03 11.14
N LYS A 65 6.40 7.20 11.66
CA LYS A 65 6.55 6.95 13.10
C LYS A 65 7.09 8.17 13.85
N LYS A 66 7.91 9.00 13.22
CA LYS A 66 8.41 10.26 13.82
C LYS A 66 7.32 11.31 13.96
N LEU A 67 6.39 11.37 13.01
CA LEU A 67 5.26 12.32 13.02
C LEU A 67 4.14 11.92 13.98
N SER A 68 4.12 10.68 14.47
CA SER A 68 3.10 10.16 15.39
C SER A 68 3.50 10.20 16.87
N LYS A 69 4.52 10.99 17.23
CA LYS A 69 5.06 11.14 18.58
C LYS A 69 4.98 12.60 19.00
#